data_AF-A0ABD1DCS6-F1
#
_entry.id   AF-A0ABD1DCS6-F1
#
_cell.length_a   1.000
_cell.length_b   1.000
_cell.length_c   1.000
_cell.angle_alpha   90.00
_cell.angle_beta   90.00
_cell.angle_gamma   90.00
#
_symmetry.space_group_name_H-M   'P 1'
#
loop_
_entity.id
_entity.type
_entity.pdbx_description
1 polymer ?
#
loop_
_entity_poly.entity_id
_entity_poly.type
_entity_poly.pdbx_seq_one_letter_code
_entity_poly.pdbx_strand_id
1 'polypeptide(L)'
;MRSGTSKSENPNQRYIENLLNDAGKIPVDADVDTYEMHYPPWFDEEKFKRGQQFYTTNRACMLTAGLCGLIAVLAIPTSLEVLIFTGRSSTPLKAYRRYVQTIRHTMNWYEEQLVPGSK
;
A
#
# COMPACT_ATOMS: atom_id res chain seq x y z
N MET A 1 -29.91 -6.79 -46.41
CA MET A 1 -28.44 -6.77 -46.25
C MET A 1 -28.06 -5.41 -45.69
N ARG A 2 -27.16 -5.38 -44.68
CA ARG A 2 -26.67 -4.20 -43.93
C ARG A 2 -27.69 -3.64 -42.92
N SER A 3 -27.34 -3.34 -41.68
CA SER A 3 -26.10 -3.48 -40.90
C SER A 3 -26.56 -3.28 -39.46
N GLY A 4 -26.33 -4.28 -38.60
CA GLY A 4 -26.59 -4.14 -37.17
C GLY A 4 -25.59 -3.14 -36.60
N THR A 5 -26.08 -2.01 -36.12
CA THR A 5 -25.29 -1.02 -35.38
C THR A 5 -24.84 -1.64 -34.06
N SER A 6 -23.58 -2.06 -34.03
CA SER A 6 -22.83 -2.34 -32.80
C SER A 6 -22.85 -1.09 -31.93
N LYS A 7 -23.57 -1.14 -30.80
CA LYS A 7 -23.46 -0.13 -29.74
C LYS A 7 -22.00 -0.14 -29.29
N SER A 8 -21.30 0.97 -29.45
CA SER A 8 -20.00 1.18 -28.83
C SER A 8 -20.15 0.99 -27.32
N GLU A 9 -19.63 -0.11 -26.79
CA GLU A 9 -19.64 -0.40 -25.35
C GLU A 9 -18.96 0.77 -24.62
N ASN A 10 -19.68 1.36 -23.67
CA ASN A 10 -19.13 2.42 -22.85
C ASN A 10 -18.03 1.81 -21.96
N PRO A 11 -16.77 2.27 -22.06
CA PRO A 11 -15.66 1.68 -21.31
C PRO A 11 -15.89 1.72 -19.79
N ASN A 12 -16.67 2.69 -19.29
CA ASN A 12 -17.04 2.77 -17.89
C ASN A 12 -18.03 1.67 -17.47
N GLN A 13 -18.96 1.27 -18.35
CA GLN A 13 -19.90 0.17 -18.03
C GLN A 13 -19.17 -1.15 -17.91
N ARG A 14 -18.26 -1.42 -18.84
CA ARG A 14 -17.41 -2.62 -18.80
C ARG A 14 -16.51 -2.65 -17.57
N TYR A 15 -15.96 -1.52 -17.15
CA TYR A 15 -15.17 -1.43 -15.91
C TYR A 15 -15.99 -1.77 -14.66
N ILE A 16 -17.20 -1.22 -14.54
CA ILE A 16 -18.10 -1.51 -13.40
C ILE A 16 -18.55 -2.98 -13.42
N GLU A 17 -18.87 -3.53 -14.58
CA GLU A 17 -19.22 -4.96 -14.72
C GLU A 17 -18.07 -5.88 -14.28
N ASN A 18 -16.84 -5.55 -14.66
CA ASN A 18 -15.66 -6.28 -14.22
C ASN A 18 -15.48 -6.17 -12.69
N LEU A 19 -15.72 -4.98 -12.10
CA LEU A 19 -15.64 -4.81 -10.66
C LEU A 19 -16.68 -5.64 -9.91
N LEU A 20 -17.92 -5.67 -10.39
CA LEU A 20 -19.01 -6.39 -9.72
C LEU A 20 -18.87 -7.91 -9.85
N ASN A 21 -18.39 -8.40 -10.99
CA ASN A 21 -18.40 -9.83 -11.29
C ASN A 21 -17.06 -10.51 -10.99
N ASP A 22 -15.93 -9.81 -11.14
CA ASP A 22 -14.60 -10.43 -11.15
C ASP A 22 -13.61 -9.84 -10.12
N ALA A 23 -13.89 -8.69 -9.50
CA ALA A 23 -12.97 -8.09 -8.52
C ALA A 23 -12.68 -8.99 -7.30
N GLY A 24 -13.63 -9.85 -6.92
CA GLY A 24 -13.43 -10.81 -5.82
C GLY A 24 -12.67 -12.09 -6.24
N LYS A 25 -12.47 -12.32 -7.53
CA LYS A 25 -11.86 -13.55 -8.09
C LYS A 25 -10.41 -13.36 -8.48
N ILE A 26 -10.03 -12.13 -8.83
CA ILE A 26 -8.69 -11.78 -9.29
C ILE A 26 -7.93 -11.19 -8.08
N PRO A 27 -6.82 -11.81 -7.65
CA PRO A 27 -5.95 -11.19 -6.66
C PRO A 27 -5.52 -9.81 -7.16
N VAL A 28 -5.58 -8.79 -6.30
CA VAL A 28 -5.07 -7.44 -6.61
C VAL A 28 -3.61 -7.48 -7.06
N ASP A 29 -2.89 -8.50 -6.61
CA ASP A 29 -1.46 -8.69 -6.80
C ASP A 29 -1.18 -9.75 -7.89
N ALA A 30 -2.11 -10.07 -8.79
CA ALA A 30 -1.91 -11.12 -9.79
C ALA A 30 -0.75 -10.84 -10.77
N ASP A 31 -0.39 -9.58 -10.93
CA ASP A 31 0.56 -9.07 -11.92
C ASP A 31 1.83 -8.44 -11.29
N VAL A 32 2.20 -8.82 -10.04
CA VAL A 32 3.37 -8.19 -9.38
C VAL A 32 4.65 -8.33 -10.22
N ASP A 33 4.80 -9.47 -10.92
CA ASP A 33 5.97 -9.76 -11.76
C ASP A 33 5.98 -8.99 -13.09
N THR A 34 4.84 -8.47 -13.54
CA THR A 34 4.70 -7.70 -14.79
C THR A 34 4.54 -6.19 -14.53
N TYR A 35 4.44 -5.78 -13.26
CA TYR A 35 4.31 -4.39 -12.88
C TYR A 35 5.63 -3.63 -13.04
N GLU A 36 5.72 -2.82 -14.09
CA GLU A 36 6.81 -1.84 -14.23
C GLU A 36 6.53 -0.61 -13.36
N MET A 37 7.39 -0.36 -12.39
CA MET A 37 7.31 0.84 -11.56
C MET A 37 7.76 2.06 -12.38
N HIS A 38 6.82 2.95 -12.68
CA HIS A 38 7.12 4.26 -13.26
C HIS A 38 7.03 5.36 -12.21
N TYR A 39 7.91 6.36 -12.29
CA TYR A 39 7.76 7.54 -11.46
C TYR A 39 6.49 8.30 -11.85
N PRO A 40 5.73 8.80 -10.86
CA PRO A 40 4.63 9.70 -11.16
C PRO A 40 5.16 11.01 -11.77
N PRO A 41 4.37 11.72 -12.61
CA PRO A 41 4.80 12.96 -13.26
C PRO A 41 5.24 14.08 -12.31
N TRP A 42 4.84 14.00 -11.04
CA TRP A 42 5.16 14.95 -9.98
C TRP A 42 6.34 14.52 -9.10
N PHE A 43 7.01 13.41 -9.42
CA PHE A 43 8.18 12.96 -8.68
C PHE A 43 9.33 13.96 -8.80
N ASP A 44 9.95 14.27 -7.67
CA ASP A 44 11.05 15.22 -7.53
C ASP A 44 12.14 14.54 -6.70
N GLU A 45 13.21 14.13 -7.38
CA GLU A 45 14.27 13.33 -6.77
C GLU A 45 15.02 14.10 -5.67
N GLU A 46 15.18 15.42 -5.82
CA GLU A 46 15.85 16.25 -4.82
C GLU A 46 15.02 16.31 -3.52
N LYS A 47 13.70 16.51 -3.64
CA LYS A 47 12.80 16.49 -2.48
C LYS A 47 12.74 15.11 -1.84
N PHE A 48 12.74 14.05 -2.64
CA PHE A 48 12.76 12.68 -2.14
C PHE A 48 14.02 12.42 -1.30
N LYS A 49 15.20 12.70 -1.85
CA LYS A 49 16.50 12.54 -1.16
C LYS A 49 16.59 13.40 0.10
N ARG A 50 16.05 14.62 0.08
CA ARG A 50 15.96 15.47 1.27
C ARG A 50 15.11 14.84 2.38
N GLY A 51 14.01 14.19 2.02
CA GLY A 51 13.18 13.41 2.95
C GLY A 51 13.95 12.24 3.58
N GLN A 52 14.68 11.48 2.76
CA GLN A 52 15.53 10.38 3.26
C GLN A 52 16.59 10.89 4.24
N GLN A 53 17.29 11.98 3.89
CA GLN A 53 18.28 12.59 4.77
C GLN A 53 17.68 13.04 6.10
N PHE A 54 16.48 13.65 6.08
CA PHE A 54 15.78 14.04 7.29
C PHE A 54 15.48 12.84 8.18
N TYR A 55 15.00 11.74 7.60
CA TYR A 55 14.77 10.49 8.33
C TYR A 55 16.07 9.93 8.91
N THR A 56 17.16 9.85 8.14
CA THR A 56 18.46 9.35 8.62
C THR A 56 18.94 10.14 9.83
N THR A 57 18.80 11.47 9.82
CA THR A 57 19.19 12.33 10.94
C THR A 57 18.26 12.20 12.16
N ASN A 58 16.97 11.90 11.96
CA ASN A 58 15.94 11.92 13.01
C ASN A 58 15.30 10.54 13.28
N ARG A 59 15.98 9.46 12.91
CA ARG A 59 15.43 8.09 12.86
C ARG A 59 14.72 7.67 14.14
N ALA A 60 15.36 7.86 15.29
CA ALA A 60 14.78 7.50 16.59
C ALA A 60 13.48 8.28 16.89
N CYS A 61 13.49 9.59 16.64
CA CYS A 61 12.32 10.45 16.84
C CYS A 61 11.16 10.02 15.93
N MET A 62 11.45 9.74 14.66
CA MET A 62 10.43 9.27 13.71
C MET A 62 9.84 7.91 14.09
N LEU A 63 10.67 6.96 14.57
CA LEU A 63 10.17 5.67 15.06
C LEU A 63 9.28 5.84 16.29
N THR A 64 9.67 6.69 17.24
CA THR A 64 8.85 6.99 18.43
C THR A 64 7.54 7.66 18.03
N ALA A 65 7.57 8.64 17.11
CA ALA A 65 6.37 9.29 16.60
C ALA A 65 5.43 8.28 15.91
N GLY A 66 5.98 7.36 15.12
CA GLY A 66 5.22 6.27 14.50
C GLY A 66 4.56 5.33 15.52
N LEU A 67 5.25 5.00 16.61
CA LEU A 67 4.68 4.21 17.71
C LEU A 67 3.54 4.96 18.41
N CYS A 68 3.71 6.25 18.71
CA CYS A 68 2.65 7.08 19.28
C CYS A 68 1.43 7.17 18.36
N GLY A 69 1.66 7.35 17.05
CA GLY A 69 0.60 7.36 16.04
C GLY A 69 -0.15 6.02 15.98
N LEU A 70 0.55 4.90 16.07
CA LEU A 70 -0.06 3.57 16.15
C LEU A 70 -0.95 3.43 17.40
N ILE A 71 -0.47 3.86 18.58
CA ILE A 71 -1.27 3.83 19.81
C ILE A 71 -2.53 4.68 19.65
N ALA A 72 -2.42 5.87 19.05
CA ALA A 72 -3.57 6.73 18.78
C ALA A 72 -4.60 6.07 17.84
N VAL A 73 -4.15 5.39 16.78
CA VAL A 73 -5.03 4.63 15.87
C VAL A 73 -5.71 3.47 16.60
N LEU A 74 -5.00 2.76 17.47
CA LEU A 74 -5.55 1.66 18.26
C LEU A 74 -6.56 2.12 19.33
N ALA A 75 -6.53 3.39 19.73
CA ALA A 75 -7.51 3.97 20.63
C ALA A 75 -8.88 4.19 19.96
N ILE A 76 -8.94 4.16 18.61
CA ILE A 76 -10.19 4.28 17.86
C ILE A 76 -10.82 2.88 17.71
N PRO A 77 -12.02 2.63 18.26
CA PRO A 77 -12.62 1.29 18.29
C PRO A 77 -12.78 0.65 16.90
N THR A 78 -13.22 1.42 15.90
CA THR A 78 -13.42 0.93 14.54
C THR A 78 -12.12 0.45 13.89
N SER A 79 -11.02 1.18 14.10
CA SER A 79 -9.70 0.77 13.64
C SER A 79 -9.21 -0.48 14.36
N LEU A 80 -9.43 -0.57 15.68
CA LEU A 80 -9.05 -1.73 16.48
C LEU A 80 -9.84 -2.98 16.08
N GLU A 81 -11.15 -2.88 15.87
CA GLU A 81 -12.03 -3.98 15.46
C GLU A 81 -11.54 -4.66 14.18
N VAL A 82 -11.24 -3.87 13.15
CA VAL A 82 -10.69 -4.39 11.88
C VAL A 82 -9.42 -5.22 12.14
N LEU A 83 -8.52 -4.73 13.00
CA LEU A 83 -7.29 -5.43 13.33
C LEU A 83 -7.53 -6.72 14.11
N ILE A 84 -8.53 -6.73 15.01
CA ILE A 84 -8.95 -7.94 15.73
C ILE A 84 -9.45 -9.00 14.73
N PHE A 85 -10.29 -8.61 13.76
CA PHE A 85 -10.83 -9.52 12.75
C PHE A 85 -9.75 -10.19 11.89
N THR A 86 -8.61 -9.55 11.66
CA THR A 86 -7.50 -10.17 10.90
C THR A 86 -6.87 -11.39 11.59
N GLY A 87 -7.01 -11.51 12.91
CA GLY A 87 -6.36 -12.56 13.70
C GLY A 87 -4.82 -12.51 13.71
N ARG A 88 -4.20 -11.47 13.14
CA ARG A 88 -2.74 -11.30 13.04
C ARG A 88 -2.08 -10.77 14.32
N SER A 89 -2.89 -10.43 15.33
CA SER A 89 -2.43 -9.97 16.64
C SER A 89 -3.07 -10.74 17.81
N SER A 90 -3.68 -11.91 17.55
CA SER A 90 -4.41 -12.67 18.59
C SER A 90 -3.54 -13.38 19.63
N THR A 91 -2.23 -13.48 19.39
CA THR A 91 -1.26 -13.99 20.37
C THR A 91 -0.04 -13.06 20.44
N PRO A 92 0.70 -13.01 21.56
CA PRO A 92 1.90 -12.18 21.68
C PRO A 92 2.91 -12.40 20.56
N LEU A 93 3.15 -13.66 20.16
CA LEU A 93 4.07 -13.98 19.06
C LEU A 93 3.59 -13.46 17.71
N LYS A 94 2.29 -13.59 17.40
CA LYS A 94 1.71 -13.05 16.16
C LYS A 94 1.76 -11.53 16.13
N ALA A 95 1.41 -10.88 17.25
CA ALA A 95 1.50 -9.44 17.41
C ALA A 95 2.95 -8.93 17.24
N TYR A 96 3.92 -9.58 17.88
CA TYR A 96 5.34 -9.26 17.71
C TYR A 96 5.77 -9.32 16.24
N ARG A 97 5.47 -10.42 15.54
CA ARG A 97 5.80 -10.58 14.11
C ARG A 97 5.18 -9.47 13.26
N ARG A 98 3.90 -9.17 13.48
CA ARG A 98 3.20 -8.10 12.76
C ARG A 98 3.89 -6.76 12.95
N TYR A 99 4.17 -6.35 14.19
CA TYR A 99 4.73 -5.03 14.45
C TYR A 99 6.19 -4.91 14.02
N VAL A 100 7.00 -5.98 14.11
CA VAL A 100 8.35 -5.98 13.53
C VAL A 100 8.28 -5.85 12.00
N GLN A 101 7.36 -6.55 11.34
CA GLN A 101 7.13 -6.39 9.90
C GLN A 101 6.73 -4.96 9.55
N THR A 102 5.81 -4.36 10.32
CA THR A 102 5.41 -2.96 10.13
C THR A 102 6.60 -2.01 10.28
N ILE A 103 7.41 -2.16 11.33
CA ILE A 103 8.60 -1.32 11.54
C ILE A 103 9.54 -1.41 10.34
N ARG A 104 9.90 -2.63 9.92
CA ARG A 104 10.77 -2.84 8.75
C ARG A 104 10.18 -2.22 7.49
N HIS A 105 8.89 -2.46 7.23
CA HIS A 105 8.21 -1.89 6.07
C HIS A 105 8.24 -0.36 6.07
N THR A 106 8.02 0.27 7.24
CA THR A 106 8.10 1.74 7.35
C THR A 106 9.53 2.27 7.21
N MET A 107 10.55 1.50 7.64
CA MET A 107 11.96 1.87 7.43
C MET A 107 12.30 1.85 5.94
N ASN A 108 11.83 0.84 5.21
CA ASN A 108 12.08 0.69 3.77
C ASN A 108 11.59 1.92 2.98
N TRP A 109 10.48 2.55 3.37
CA TRP A 109 9.99 3.78 2.70
C TRP A 109 11.02 4.92 2.67
N TYR A 110 11.89 4.99 3.68
CA TYR A 110 12.89 6.05 3.81
C TYR A 110 14.30 5.58 3.43
N GLU A 111 14.58 4.28 3.53
CA GLU A 111 15.92 3.70 3.34
C GLU A 111 16.13 3.16 1.91
N GLU A 112 15.08 2.71 1.23
CA GLU A 112 15.18 2.17 -0.12
C GLU A 112 15.31 3.28 -1.18
N GLN A 113 16.07 2.98 -2.23
CA GLN A 113 16.09 3.80 -3.43
C GLN A 113 14.89 3.39 -4.29
N LEU A 114 14.15 4.36 -4.83
CA LEU A 114 13.04 4.08 -5.73
C LEU A 114 13.54 3.78 -7.14
N VAL A 115 14.49 2.85 -7.33
CA VAL A 115 14.99 2.51 -8.67
C VAL A 115 14.14 1.37 -9.23
N PRO A 116 13.54 1.49 -10.43
CA PRO A 116 12.81 0.39 -11.03
C PRO A 116 13.71 -0.87 -11.13
N GLY A 117 13.28 -1.98 -10.51
CA GLY A 117 14.04 -3.23 -10.47
C GLY A 117 15.09 -3.36 -9.36
N SER A 118 15.17 -2.42 -8.40
CA SER A 118 15.93 -2.65 -7.16
C SER A 118 15.22 -3.65 -6.25
N LYS A 119 16.00 -4.52 -5.60
CA LYS A 119 15.54 -5.61 -4.73
C LYS A 119 15.05 -5.13 -3.37
#